data_AF-A0A931R6B3-F1
#
_entry.id   AF-A0A931R6B3-F1
#
_cell.length_a   1.000
_cell.length_b   1.000
_cell.length_c   1.000
_cell.angle_alpha   90.00
_cell.angle_beta   90.00
_cell.angle_gamma   90.00
#
_symmetry.space_group_name_H-M   'P 1'
#
loop_
_entity.id
_entity.type
_entity.pdbx_description
1 polymer ?
#
loop_
_entity_poly.entity_id
_entity_poly.type
_entity_poly.pdbx_seq_one_letter_code
_entity_poly.pdbx_strand_id
1 'polypeptide(L)'
;GYYVGSLALGYSTGNFFGGLIADHWGYALTFQSAALLSLVSVGLLWLLHGSSAPAEGASKAKAGAGLTLQQSLRALLEPELAIVVVVALFLNLLHQMSNVFISLYCLAVGMSLTQIGVIRAAYAGCNAVTRPISGHVVNKLGHKSLSYFGLPLQAAILMLVPLFTGFGAILVVYVASSLMRAIVIVANAVGLVQDVPESKVQRGLASGVYNASGDLGNILGPSVGGLIAHATGIGGVFVIGSLGSTVLFFLVIWRVRRMHHEQSRV
;
A
#
# COMPACT_ATOMS: atom_id res chain seq x y z
N GLY A 1 -9.48 -13.56 1.52
CA GLY A 1 -9.63 -13.41 2.98
C GLY A 1 -8.41 -13.95 3.70
N TYR A 2 -8.29 -15.28 3.80
CA TYR A 2 -7.24 -15.94 4.57
C TYR A 2 -5.80 -15.52 4.24
N TYR A 3 -5.41 -15.46 2.97
CA TYR A 3 -4.06 -15.03 2.57
C TYR A 3 -3.67 -13.65 3.12
N VAL A 4 -4.54 -12.65 2.92
CA VAL A 4 -4.31 -11.27 3.39
C VAL A 4 -4.36 -11.21 4.93
N GLY A 5 -5.21 -12.02 5.55
CA GLY A 5 -5.26 -12.18 7.01
C GLY A 5 -3.96 -12.73 7.59
N SER A 6 -3.38 -13.76 6.98
CA SER A 6 -2.10 -14.34 7.40
C SER A 6 -0.95 -13.36 7.24
N LEU A 7 -0.87 -12.62 6.13
CA LEU A 7 0.12 -11.54 5.96
C LEU A 7 0.01 -10.49 7.05
N ALA A 8 -1.21 -10.08 7.36
CA ALA A 8 -1.45 -9.07 8.38
C ALA A 8 -1.11 -9.55 9.79
N LEU A 9 -1.43 -10.80 10.12
CA LEU A 9 -1.02 -11.42 11.37
C LEU A 9 0.50 -11.42 11.47
N GLY A 10 1.21 -11.85 10.43
CA GLY A 10 2.67 -11.83 10.37
C GLY A 10 3.25 -10.42 10.54
N TYR A 11 2.71 -9.42 9.85
CA TYR A 11 3.14 -8.04 10.03
C TYR A 11 2.85 -7.52 11.44
N SER A 12 1.69 -7.85 12.00
CA SER A 12 1.28 -7.33 13.31
C SER A 12 2.11 -7.95 14.44
N THR A 13 2.20 -9.27 14.48
CA THR A 13 3.01 -9.98 15.47
C THR A 13 4.49 -9.68 15.29
N GLY A 14 4.98 -9.65 14.05
CA GLY A 14 6.37 -9.35 13.73
C GLY A 14 6.79 -7.94 14.15
N ASN A 15 5.97 -6.91 13.90
CA ASN A 15 6.30 -5.55 14.35
C ASN A 15 6.27 -5.42 15.88
N PHE A 16 5.28 -6.03 16.54
CA PHE A 16 5.17 -5.98 18.00
C PHE A 16 6.33 -6.68 18.70
N PHE A 17 6.53 -7.98 18.41
CA PHE A 17 7.61 -8.75 19.01
C PHE A 17 8.99 -8.27 18.55
N GLY A 18 9.12 -7.82 17.31
CA GLY A 18 10.37 -7.24 16.82
C GLY A 18 10.79 -6.01 17.61
N GLY A 19 9.85 -5.10 17.90
CA GLY A 19 10.11 -3.93 18.75
C GLY A 19 10.42 -4.30 20.20
N LEU A 20 9.65 -5.24 20.76
CA LEU A 20 9.83 -5.70 22.15
C LEU A 20 11.18 -6.39 22.35
N ILE A 21 11.58 -7.27 21.43
CA ILE A 21 12.86 -7.96 21.52
C ILE A 21 14.01 -6.98 21.36
N ALA A 22 13.88 -6.01 20.44
CA ALA A 22 14.92 -5.03 20.19
C ALA A 22 15.15 -4.11 21.40
N ASP A 23 14.09 -3.69 22.10
CA ASP A 23 14.20 -2.85 23.31
C ASP A 23 14.90 -3.59 24.47
N HIS A 24 14.60 -4.88 24.69
CA HIS A 24 15.09 -5.62 25.85
C HIS A 24 16.40 -6.38 25.62
N TRP A 25 16.60 -6.88 24.40
CA TRP A 25 17.69 -7.80 24.06
C TRP A 25 18.50 -7.36 22.84
N GLY A 26 18.18 -6.20 22.27
CA GLY A 26 18.92 -5.60 21.15
C GLY A 26 18.57 -6.20 19.77
N TYR A 27 19.12 -5.57 18.74
CA TYR A 27 18.83 -5.92 17.34
C TYR A 27 19.31 -7.31 16.94
N ALA A 28 20.44 -7.80 17.49
CA ALA A 28 21.01 -9.09 17.11
C ALA A 28 20.02 -10.25 17.35
N LEU A 29 19.43 -10.32 18.55
CA LEU A 29 18.44 -11.35 18.90
C LEU A 29 17.12 -11.17 18.13
N THR A 30 16.77 -9.93 17.80
CA THR A 30 15.62 -9.63 16.94
C THR A 30 15.80 -10.24 15.53
N PHE A 31 16.96 -10.06 14.91
CA PHE A 31 17.24 -10.63 13.59
C PHE A 31 17.40 -12.15 13.62
N GLN A 32 18.05 -12.71 14.65
CA GLN A 32 18.21 -14.16 14.80
C GLN A 32 16.86 -14.88 14.99
N SER A 33 15.98 -14.35 15.85
CA SER A 33 14.64 -14.92 16.05
C SER A 33 13.78 -14.85 14.78
N ALA A 34 13.84 -13.75 14.03
CA ALA A 34 13.16 -13.62 12.74
C ALA A 34 13.70 -14.63 11.71
N ALA A 35 15.01 -14.87 11.67
CA ALA A 35 15.63 -15.86 10.79
C ALA A 35 15.17 -17.29 11.15
N LEU A 36 15.15 -17.64 12.43
CA LEU A 36 14.68 -18.94 12.91
C LEU A 36 13.21 -19.19 12.57
N LEU A 37 12.33 -18.20 12.79
CA LEU A 37 10.91 -18.28 12.42
C LEU A 37 10.71 -18.51 10.91
N SER A 38 11.55 -17.87 10.08
CA SER A 38 11.53 -18.06 8.63
C SER A 38 11.93 -19.49 8.24
N LEU A 39 12.93 -20.08 8.89
CA LEU A 39 13.33 -21.47 8.68
C LEU A 39 12.25 -22.46 9.12
N VAL A 40 11.55 -22.19 10.23
CA VAL A 40 10.39 -23.01 10.66
C VAL A 40 9.31 -23.01 9.59
N SER A 41 9.06 -21.87 8.95
CA SER A 41 8.09 -21.78 7.85
C SER A 41 8.47 -22.64 6.65
N VAL A 42 9.76 -22.72 6.31
CA VAL A 42 10.29 -23.63 5.28
C VAL A 42 10.13 -25.09 5.69
N GLY A 43 10.43 -25.44 6.95
CA GLY A 43 10.23 -26.78 7.47
C GLY A 43 8.77 -27.22 7.45
N LEU A 44 7.84 -26.34 7.83
CA LEU A 44 6.40 -26.58 7.74
C LEU A 44 5.96 -26.80 6.30
N LEU A 45 6.47 -26.02 5.34
CA LEU A 45 6.19 -26.23 3.92
C LEU A 45 6.67 -27.60 3.45
N TRP A 46 7.84 -28.07 3.91
CA TRP A 46 8.36 -29.37 3.54
C TRP A 46 7.56 -30.52 4.17
N LEU A 47 7.11 -30.36 5.41
CA LEU A 47 6.30 -31.35 6.13
C LEU A 47 4.85 -31.41 5.64
N LEU A 48 4.28 -30.26 5.24
CA LEU A 48 2.92 -30.15 4.72
C LEU A 48 2.82 -30.45 3.21
N HIS A 49 3.94 -30.59 2.50
CA HIS A 49 3.98 -31.22 1.16
C HIS A 49 3.74 -32.74 1.30
N GLY A 50 2.56 -33.13 1.79
CA GLY A 50 2.00 -34.46 1.70
C GLY A 50 0.98 -34.50 0.58
N SER A 51 1.26 -35.27 -0.48
CA SER A 51 0.47 -35.41 -1.70
C SER A 51 0.09 -34.09 -2.38
N SER A 52 0.95 -33.65 -3.31
CA SER A 52 0.44 -32.96 -4.49
C SER A 52 -0.67 -33.84 -5.06
N ALA A 53 -1.93 -33.40 -4.92
CA ALA A 53 -2.99 -33.93 -5.78
C ALA A 53 -2.44 -33.86 -7.22
N PRO A 54 -2.66 -34.89 -8.07
CA PRO A 54 -2.35 -34.77 -9.47
C PRO A 54 -2.91 -33.43 -9.94
N ALA A 55 -2.16 -32.69 -10.76
CA ALA A 55 -2.61 -31.43 -11.32
C ALA A 55 -3.79 -31.66 -12.27
N GLU A 56 -4.94 -32.11 -11.76
CA GLU A 56 -6.21 -32.16 -12.44
C GLU A 56 -6.61 -30.72 -12.71
N GLY A 57 -6.38 -30.29 -13.95
CA GLY A 57 -6.67 -28.93 -14.37
C GLY A 57 -5.48 -27.99 -14.33
N ALA A 58 -4.23 -28.46 -14.42
CA ALA A 58 -3.25 -27.75 -15.23
C ALA A 58 -3.72 -27.82 -16.69
N SER A 59 -4.86 -27.19 -16.99
CA SER A 59 -5.06 -26.54 -18.27
C SER A 59 -3.72 -25.88 -18.53
N LYS A 60 -3.05 -26.29 -19.61
CA LYS A 60 -1.99 -25.49 -20.20
C LYS A 60 -2.65 -24.14 -20.42
N ALA A 61 -2.62 -23.27 -19.41
CA ALA A 61 -2.92 -21.87 -19.56
C ALA A 61 -1.99 -21.52 -20.70
N LYS A 62 -2.56 -21.34 -21.90
CA LYS A 62 -1.83 -20.90 -23.07
C LYS A 62 -0.93 -19.83 -22.50
N ALA A 63 0.39 -20.07 -22.49
CA ALA A 63 1.35 -19.09 -22.05
C ALA A 63 1.04 -17.88 -22.91
N GLY A 64 0.25 -16.95 -22.34
CA GLY A 64 -0.35 -15.87 -23.08
C GLY A 64 0.83 -15.14 -23.66
N ALA A 65 0.86 -15.03 -24.99
CA ALA A 65 1.94 -14.40 -25.75
C ALA A 65 2.55 -13.27 -24.91
N GLY A 66 3.84 -13.43 -24.57
CA GLY A 66 4.49 -12.60 -23.55
C GLY A 66 4.10 -11.14 -23.69
N LEU A 67 3.53 -10.57 -22.63
CA LEU A 67 3.08 -9.18 -22.62
C LEU A 67 4.24 -8.29 -23.04
N THR A 68 4.12 -7.69 -24.22
CA THR A 68 5.18 -6.81 -24.75
C THR A 68 5.09 -5.45 -24.06
N LEU A 69 6.24 -4.81 -23.83
CA LEU A 69 6.29 -3.47 -23.23
C LEU A 69 5.40 -2.47 -23.97
N GLN A 70 5.30 -2.61 -25.29
CA GLN A 70 4.44 -1.79 -26.13
C GLN A 70 2.94 -1.96 -25.81
N GLN A 71 2.48 -3.18 -25.50
CA GLN A 71 1.10 -3.43 -25.08
C GLN A 71 0.82 -2.81 -23.72
N SER A 72 1.76 -2.90 -22.77
CA SER A 72 1.64 -2.25 -21.46
C SER A 72 1.57 -0.72 -21.57
N LEU A 73 2.41 -0.12 -22.42
CA LEU A 73 2.39 1.33 -22.68
C LEU A 73 1.09 1.77 -23.37
N ARG A 74 0.58 0.98 -24.32
CA ARG A 74 -0.71 1.26 -24.95
C ARG A 74 -1.87 1.11 -23.95
N ALA A 75 -1.81 0.14 -23.05
CA ALA A 75 -2.83 -0.02 -22.01
C ALA A 75 -2.87 1.20 -21.07
N LEU A 76 -1.74 1.86 -20.80
CA LEU A 76 -1.71 3.11 -20.03
C LEU A 76 -2.36 4.30 -20.75
N LEU A 77 -2.56 4.23 -22.07
CA LEU A 77 -3.32 5.24 -22.80
C LEU A 77 -4.83 5.08 -22.57
N GLU A 78 -5.30 3.91 -22.10
CA GLU A 78 -6.70 3.72 -21.76
C GLU A 78 -7.06 4.53 -20.50
N PRO A 79 -7.96 5.51 -20.59
CA PRO A 79 -8.19 6.50 -19.53
C PRO A 79 -8.62 5.88 -18.19
N GLU A 80 -9.47 4.85 -18.25
CA GLU A 80 -10.00 4.16 -17.08
C GLU A 80 -8.88 3.42 -16.34
N LEU A 81 -8.01 2.72 -17.06
CA LEU A 81 -6.84 2.06 -16.49
C LEU A 81 -5.83 3.10 -15.97
N ALA A 82 -5.58 4.16 -16.72
CA ALA A 82 -4.67 5.23 -16.32
C ALA A 82 -5.06 5.85 -14.97
N ILE A 83 -6.35 6.12 -14.74
CA ILE A 83 -6.84 6.66 -13.47
C ILE A 83 -6.56 5.68 -12.33
N VAL A 84 -6.88 4.40 -12.50
CA VAL A 84 -6.68 3.36 -11.47
C VAL A 84 -5.19 3.20 -11.15
N VAL A 85 -4.33 3.24 -12.16
CA VAL A 85 -2.86 3.20 -12.05
C VAL A 85 -2.33 4.40 -11.28
N VAL A 86 -2.81 5.61 -11.59
CA VAL A 86 -2.41 6.83 -10.88
C VAL A 86 -2.82 6.76 -9.41
N VAL A 87 -4.05 6.32 -9.12
CA VAL A 87 -4.50 6.11 -7.73
C VAL A 87 -3.60 5.07 -7.03
N ALA A 88 -3.30 3.94 -7.67
CA ALA A 88 -2.45 2.90 -7.08
C ALA A 88 -1.03 3.40 -6.79
N LEU A 89 -0.43 4.12 -7.73
CA LEU A 89 0.89 4.73 -7.61
C LEU A 89 0.95 5.68 -6.41
N PHE A 90 0.09 6.70 -6.36
CA PHE A 90 0.15 7.72 -5.33
C PHE A 90 -0.29 7.19 -3.95
N LEU A 91 -1.23 6.24 -3.91
CA LEU A 91 -1.63 5.59 -2.67
C LEU A 91 -0.47 4.78 -2.06
N ASN A 92 0.31 4.07 -2.88
CA ASN A 92 1.49 3.34 -2.41
C ASN A 92 2.68 4.25 -2.10
N LEU A 93 2.89 5.30 -2.89
CA LEU A 93 3.89 6.33 -2.63
C LEU A 93 3.68 6.97 -1.25
N LEU A 94 2.48 7.47 -0.97
CA LEU A 94 2.15 8.10 0.31
C LEU A 94 2.33 7.13 1.49
N HIS A 95 1.94 5.87 1.30
CA HIS A 95 2.08 4.85 2.32
C HIS A 95 3.53 4.49 2.62
N GLN A 96 4.32 4.15 1.61
CA GLN A 96 5.69 3.71 1.84
C GLN A 96 6.59 4.85 2.31
N MET A 97 6.35 6.07 1.84
CA MET A 97 6.96 7.26 2.42
C MET A 97 6.64 7.35 3.91
N SER A 98 5.36 7.41 4.29
CA SER A 98 4.97 7.57 5.70
C SER A 98 5.44 6.40 6.60
N ASN A 99 5.39 5.18 6.07
CA ASN A 99 5.72 3.95 6.80
C ASN A 99 7.21 3.85 7.17
N VAL A 100 8.11 4.41 6.37
CA VAL A 100 9.54 4.47 6.72
C VAL A 100 9.79 5.57 7.74
N PHE A 101 9.22 6.75 7.53
CA PHE A 101 9.53 7.93 8.35
C PHE A 101 8.79 7.96 9.70
N ILE A 102 7.71 7.20 9.87
CA ILE A 102 6.99 7.15 11.16
C ILE A 102 7.87 6.57 12.27
N SER A 103 8.63 5.51 11.98
CA SER A 103 9.55 4.92 12.95
C SER A 103 10.65 5.90 13.35
N LEU A 104 11.19 6.63 12.38
CA LEU A 104 12.22 7.65 12.62
C LEU A 104 11.67 8.84 13.40
N TYR A 105 10.44 9.27 13.11
CA TYR A 105 9.78 10.36 13.83
C TYR A 105 9.52 9.98 15.29
N CYS A 106 8.94 8.79 15.52
CA CYS A 106 8.68 8.28 16.87
C CYS A 106 9.96 8.15 17.70
N LEU A 107 11.05 7.66 17.09
CA LEU A 107 12.37 7.64 17.75
C LEU A 107 12.85 9.05 18.10
N ALA A 108 12.73 10.00 17.17
CA ALA A 108 13.16 11.38 17.37
C ALA A 108 12.40 12.10 18.49
N VAL A 109 11.13 11.74 18.74
CA VAL A 109 10.33 12.27 19.86
C VAL A 109 10.47 11.46 21.15
N GLY A 110 11.39 10.48 21.20
CA GLY A 110 11.76 9.74 22.40
C GLY A 110 10.94 8.50 22.69
N MET A 111 10.21 7.94 21.71
CA MET A 111 9.49 6.68 21.89
C MET A 111 10.42 5.46 21.87
N SER A 112 10.05 4.42 22.60
CA SER A 112 10.75 3.13 22.59
C SER A 112 10.44 2.32 21.32
N LEU A 113 11.27 1.31 21.00
CA LEU A 113 11.04 0.45 19.84
C LEU A 113 9.78 -0.39 19.99
N THR A 114 9.43 -0.77 21.23
CA THR A 114 8.17 -1.44 21.56
C THR A 114 6.97 -0.57 21.20
N GLN A 115 6.98 0.72 21.58
CA GLN A 115 5.92 1.65 21.23
C GLN A 115 5.77 1.81 19.71
N ILE A 116 6.90 1.92 19.00
CA ILE A 116 6.92 1.98 17.53
C ILE A 116 6.36 0.68 16.92
N GLY A 117 6.76 -0.47 17.46
CA GLY A 117 6.27 -1.79 17.09
C GLY A 117 4.76 -1.90 17.26
N VAL A 118 4.20 -1.41 18.37
CA VAL A 118 2.75 -1.34 18.61
C VAL A 118 2.05 -0.45 17.59
N ILE A 119 2.57 0.74 17.29
CA ILE A 119 1.99 1.64 16.28
C ILE A 119 1.92 0.95 14.91
N ARG A 120 3.00 0.30 14.49
CA ARG A 120 3.04 -0.41 13.20
C ARG A 120 2.17 -1.67 13.20
N ALA A 121 2.11 -2.40 14.31
CA ALA A 121 1.25 -3.56 14.46
C ALA A 121 -0.24 -3.17 14.41
N ALA A 122 -0.63 -2.13 15.15
CA ALA A 122 -1.99 -1.61 15.13
C ALA A 122 -2.38 -1.11 13.73
N TYR A 123 -1.46 -0.43 13.03
CA TYR A 123 -1.65 -0.04 11.65
C TYR A 123 -1.93 -1.25 10.74
N ALA A 124 -1.08 -2.29 10.79
CA ALA A 124 -1.21 -3.48 9.97
C ALA A 124 -2.51 -4.26 10.27
N GLY A 125 -2.81 -4.45 11.56
CA GLY A 125 -4.03 -5.10 12.02
C GLY A 125 -5.29 -4.34 11.59
N CYS A 126 -5.32 -3.02 11.79
CA CYS A 126 -6.42 -2.17 11.31
C CYS A 126 -6.58 -2.28 9.80
N ASN A 127 -5.49 -2.23 9.03
CA ASN A 127 -5.53 -2.33 7.58
C ASN A 127 -6.22 -3.63 7.13
N ALA A 128 -5.85 -4.74 7.77
CA ALA A 128 -6.32 -6.06 7.41
C ALA A 128 -7.77 -6.32 7.78
N VAL A 129 -8.18 -5.90 8.98
CA VAL A 129 -9.56 -6.02 9.46
C VAL A 129 -10.49 -5.10 8.67
N THR A 130 -10.02 -3.93 8.27
CA THR A 130 -10.84 -2.95 7.54
C THR A 130 -11.11 -3.41 6.11
N ARG A 131 -10.15 -4.01 5.39
CA ARG A 131 -10.31 -4.44 3.99
C ARG A 131 -11.60 -5.23 3.68
N PRO A 132 -11.96 -6.31 4.40
CA PRO A 132 -13.21 -7.03 4.13
C PRO A 132 -14.45 -6.17 4.41
N ILE A 133 -14.38 -5.25 5.37
CA ILE A 133 -15.48 -4.33 5.73
C ILE A 133 -15.63 -3.23 4.67
N SER A 134 -14.52 -2.75 4.11
CA SER A 134 -14.46 -1.68 3.10
C SER A 134 -15.36 -1.93 1.90
N GLY A 135 -15.63 -3.18 1.53
CA GLY A 135 -16.54 -3.51 0.43
C GLY A 135 -17.93 -2.89 0.59
N HIS A 136 -18.47 -2.87 1.81
CA HIS A 136 -19.76 -2.24 2.11
C HIS A 136 -19.70 -0.72 1.94
N VAL A 137 -18.60 -0.11 2.38
CA VAL A 137 -18.37 1.35 2.23
C VAL A 137 -18.24 1.72 0.77
N VAL A 138 -17.52 0.92 -0.02
CA VAL A 138 -17.36 1.09 -1.47
C VAL A 138 -18.71 0.96 -2.18
N ASN A 139 -19.53 -0.02 -1.82
CA ASN A 139 -20.87 -0.18 -2.40
C ASN A 139 -21.79 1.02 -2.11
N LYS A 140 -21.65 1.65 -0.94
CA LYS A 140 -22.49 2.79 -0.54
C LYS A 140 -22.01 4.14 -1.10
N LEU A 141 -20.70 4.40 -1.08
CA LEU A 141 -20.11 5.70 -1.45
C LEU A 141 -19.57 5.73 -2.87
N GLY A 142 -19.46 4.58 -3.53
CA GLY A 142 -18.90 4.41 -4.86
C GLY A 142 -17.36 4.42 -4.87
N HIS A 143 -16.76 3.56 -5.69
CA HIS A 143 -15.30 3.47 -5.78
C HIS A 143 -14.66 4.74 -6.36
N LYS A 144 -15.28 5.40 -7.34
CA LYS A 144 -14.72 6.62 -7.97
C LYS A 144 -14.55 7.75 -6.96
N SER A 145 -15.57 7.98 -6.12
CA SER A 145 -15.53 9.02 -5.08
C SER A 145 -14.46 8.72 -4.03
N LEU A 146 -14.43 7.48 -3.54
CA LEU A 146 -13.45 7.04 -2.54
C LEU A 146 -12.01 7.10 -3.07
N SER A 147 -11.76 6.70 -4.31
CA SER A 147 -10.44 6.80 -4.94
C SER A 147 -9.99 8.25 -5.13
N TYR A 148 -10.92 9.18 -5.39
CA TYR A 148 -10.59 10.58 -5.62
C TYR A 148 -10.37 11.38 -4.33
N PHE A 149 -11.22 11.17 -3.31
CA PHE A 149 -11.17 11.94 -2.06
C PHE A 149 -10.41 11.24 -0.94
N GLY A 150 -10.28 9.91 -0.98
CA GLY A 150 -9.68 9.15 0.11
C GLY A 150 -8.17 9.36 0.23
N LEU A 151 -7.44 9.58 -0.88
CA LEU A 151 -6.02 9.92 -0.83
C LEU A 151 -5.77 11.29 -0.17
N PRO A 152 -6.43 12.39 -0.60
CA PRO A 152 -6.33 13.68 0.10
C PRO A 152 -6.69 13.59 1.59
N LEU A 153 -7.70 12.80 1.94
CA LEU A 153 -8.11 12.62 3.33
C LEU A 153 -7.06 11.84 4.13
N GLN A 154 -6.48 10.79 3.54
CA GLN A 154 -5.35 10.07 4.15
C GLN A 154 -4.15 11.01 4.36
N ALA A 155 -3.83 11.83 3.35
CA ALA A 155 -2.77 12.82 3.42
C ALA A 155 -3.03 13.83 4.54
N ALA A 156 -4.25 14.37 4.65
CA ALA A 156 -4.63 15.31 5.70
C ALA A 156 -4.48 14.70 7.10
N ILE A 157 -4.87 13.44 7.29
CA ILE A 157 -4.67 12.72 8.56
C ILE A 157 -3.17 12.62 8.88
N LEU A 158 -2.34 12.27 7.90
CA LEU A 158 -0.89 12.15 8.09
C LEU A 158 -0.21 13.47 8.42
N MET A 159 -0.71 14.61 7.91
CA MET A 159 -0.20 15.94 8.26
C MET A 159 -0.35 16.27 9.76
N LEU A 160 -1.21 15.54 10.49
CA LEU A 160 -1.38 15.72 11.93
C LEU A 160 -0.27 15.06 12.75
N VAL A 161 0.46 14.08 12.19
CA VAL A 161 1.55 13.35 12.90
C VAL A 161 2.56 14.31 13.57
N PRO A 162 3.15 15.30 12.87
CA PRO A 162 4.14 16.19 13.47
C PRO A 162 3.59 17.13 14.55
N LEU A 163 2.27 17.22 14.73
CA LEU A 163 1.65 18.00 15.81
C LEU A 163 1.68 17.27 17.16
N PHE A 164 2.05 15.98 17.16
CA PHE A 164 2.03 15.14 18.34
C PHE A 164 3.40 14.53 18.63
N THR A 165 3.72 14.43 19.91
CA THR A 165 4.93 13.74 20.42
C THR A 165 4.57 12.55 21.31
N GLY A 166 3.31 12.44 21.76
CA GLY A 166 2.85 11.37 22.64
C GLY A 166 2.39 10.11 21.91
N PHE A 167 2.72 8.94 22.47
CA PHE A 167 2.42 7.61 21.90
C PHE A 167 0.94 7.45 21.51
N GLY A 168 0.01 7.77 22.41
CA GLY A 168 -1.43 7.57 22.16
C GLY A 168 -1.95 8.41 21.00
N ALA A 169 -1.51 9.66 20.87
CA ALA A 169 -1.95 10.54 19.80
C ALA A 169 -1.43 10.09 18.43
N ILE A 170 -0.14 9.72 18.33
CA ILE A 170 0.42 9.18 17.10
C ILE A 170 -0.25 7.85 16.71
N LEU A 171 -0.49 6.97 17.69
CA LEU A 171 -1.20 5.71 17.46
C LEU A 171 -2.58 5.94 16.83
N VAL A 172 -3.38 6.86 17.39
CA VAL A 172 -4.72 7.18 16.86
C VAL A 172 -4.64 7.75 15.46
N VAL A 173 -3.78 8.74 15.21
CA VAL A 173 -3.60 9.36 13.89
C VAL A 173 -3.17 8.31 12.85
N TYR A 174 -2.22 7.46 13.20
CA TYR A 174 -1.67 6.47 12.26
C TYR A 174 -2.67 5.34 11.97
N VAL A 175 -3.45 4.91 12.97
CA VAL A 175 -4.56 3.96 12.77
C VAL A 175 -5.68 4.58 11.90
N ALA A 176 -6.02 5.85 12.10
CA ALA A 176 -6.99 6.54 11.25
C ALA A 176 -6.52 6.62 9.79
N SER A 177 -5.23 6.87 9.56
CA SER A 177 -4.62 6.80 8.22
C SER A 177 -4.72 5.39 7.61
N SER A 178 -4.52 4.34 8.42
CA SER A 178 -4.67 2.94 7.98
C SER A 178 -6.08 2.61 7.54
N LEU A 179 -7.08 3.07 8.30
CA LEU A 179 -8.50 2.89 7.98
C LEU A 179 -8.82 3.49 6.61
N MET A 180 -8.41 4.74 6.39
CA MET A 180 -8.63 5.42 5.11
C MET A 180 -7.93 4.68 3.97
N ARG A 181 -6.66 4.29 4.15
CA ARG A 181 -5.93 3.51 3.14
C ARG A 181 -6.63 2.21 2.79
N ALA A 182 -7.10 1.45 3.77
CA ALA A 182 -7.74 0.17 3.55
C ALA A 182 -9.03 0.31 2.73
N ILE A 183 -9.78 1.40 2.93
CA ILE A 183 -10.96 1.71 2.12
C ILE A 183 -10.56 2.04 0.68
N VAL A 184 -9.56 2.90 0.49
CA VAL A 184 -9.13 3.35 -0.85
C VAL A 184 -8.49 2.23 -1.66
N ILE A 185 -7.71 1.34 -1.03
CA ILE A 185 -7.14 0.16 -1.73
C ILE A 185 -8.27 -0.71 -2.31
N VAL A 186 -9.33 -0.95 -1.54
CA VAL A 186 -10.45 -1.77 -1.98
C VAL A 186 -11.26 -1.04 -3.05
N ALA A 187 -11.49 0.26 -2.88
CA ALA A 187 -12.12 1.10 -3.90
C ALA A 187 -11.37 1.03 -5.23
N ASN A 188 -10.03 1.16 -5.19
CA ASN A 188 -9.23 1.15 -6.40
C ASN A 188 -9.22 -0.22 -7.09
N ALA A 189 -9.18 -1.31 -6.32
CA ALA A 189 -9.30 -2.66 -6.86
C ALA A 189 -10.67 -2.92 -7.50
N VAL A 190 -11.75 -2.39 -6.90
CA VAL A 190 -13.10 -2.44 -7.50
C VAL A 190 -13.13 -1.62 -8.80
N GLY A 191 -12.51 -0.43 -8.81
CA GLY A 191 -12.38 0.39 -10.02
C GLY A 191 -11.63 -0.31 -11.14
N LEU A 192 -10.55 -1.03 -10.85
CA LEU A 192 -9.84 -1.83 -11.83
C LEU A 192 -10.77 -2.85 -12.52
N VAL A 193 -11.66 -3.49 -11.78
CA VAL A 193 -12.53 -4.56 -12.31
C VAL A 193 -13.77 -3.98 -12.99
N GLN A 194 -14.36 -2.91 -12.46
CA GLN A 194 -15.62 -2.35 -12.94
C GLN A 194 -15.43 -1.32 -14.05
N ASP A 195 -14.37 -0.51 -13.98
CA ASP A 195 -14.16 0.56 -14.95
C ASP A 195 -13.28 0.12 -16.13
N VAL A 196 -12.49 -0.95 -16.04
CA VAL A 196 -11.61 -1.37 -17.14
C VAL A 196 -12.24 -2.53 -17.91
N PRO A 197 -12.84 -2.29 -19.09
CA PRO A 197 -13.46 -3.34 -19.87
C PRO A 197 -12.43 -4.29 -20.48
N GLU A 198 -12.71 -5.59 -20.35
CA GLU A 198 -11.84 -6.66 -20.86
C GLU A 198 -11.68 -6.64 -22.39
N SER A 199 -12.64 -6.03 -23.10
CA SER A 199 -12.56 -5.80 -24.55
C SER A 199 -11.48 -4.79 -24.94
N LYS A 200 -11.08 -3.89 -24.03
CA LYS A 200 -10.02 -2.91 -24.27
C LYS A 200 -8.68 -3.37 -23.73
N VAL A 201 -8.66 -3.88 -22.50
CA VAL A 201 -7.43 -4.35 -21.84
C VAL A 201 -7.69 -5.71 -21.20
N GLN A 202 -6.89 -6.70 -21.59
CA GLN A 202 -6.95 -8.04 -20.98
C GLN A 202 -6.71 -7.95 -19.48
N ARG A 203 -7.50 -8.69 -18.68
CA ARG A 203 -7.43 -8.64 -17.20
C ARG A 203 -6.04 -8.90 -16.63
N GLY A 204 -5.28 -9.80 -17.24
CA GLY A 204 -3.90 -10.11 -16.85
C GLY A 204 -2.96 -8.91 -17.05
N LEU A 205 -3.06 -8.22 -18.19
CA LEU A 205 -2.29 -7.02 -18.47
C LEU A 205 -2.69 -5.85 -17.55
N ALA A 206 -3.99 -5.61 -17.39
CA ALA A 206 -4.52 -4.57 -16.51
C ALA A 206 -4.04 -4.78 -15.06
N SER A 207 -4.11 -6.01 -14.56
CA SER A 207 -3.60 -6.37 -13.23
C SER A 207 -2.08 -6.24 -13.14
N GLY A 208 -1.34 -6.62 -14.18
CA GLY A 208 0.12 -6.47 -14.23
C GLY A 208 0.56 -5.02 -14.13
N VAL A 209 -0.04 -4.13 -14.95
CA VAL A 209 0.24 -2.68 -14.93
C VAL A 209 -0.19 -2.05 -13.61
N TYR A 210 -1.35 -2.45 -13.08
CA TYR A 210 -1.82 -2.02 -11.76
C TYR A 210 -0.80 -2.33 -10.66
N ASN A 211 -0.33 -3.58 -10.56
CA ASN A 211 0.65 -3.95 -9.53
C ASN A 211 2.00 -3.26 -9.74
N ALA A 212 2.50 -3.20 -10.98
CA ALA A 212 3.74 -2.49 -11.32
C ALA A 212 3.69 -1.01 -10.90
N SER A 213 2.54 -0.36 -11.05
CA SER A 213 2.37 1.03 -10.60
C SER A 213 2.41 1.18 -9.07
N GLY A 214 1.84 0.21 -8.34
CA GLY A 214 1.95 0.16 -6.89
C GLY A 214 3.40 -0.03 -6.43
N ASP A 215 4.14 -0.90 -7.11
CA ASP A 215 5.56 -1.15 -6.83
C ASP A 215 6.42 0.09 -7.12
N LEU A 216 6.15 0.82 -8.21
CA LEU A 216 6.78 2.11 -8.46
C LEU A 216 6.52 3.09 -7.31
N GLY A 217 5.29 3.13 -6.79
CA GLY A 217 4.97 3.94 -5.62
C GLY A 217 5.78 3.50 -4.39
N ASN A 218 5.93 2.19 -4.20
CA ASN A 218 6.68 1.65 -3.08
C ASN A 218 8.18 1.99 -3.14
N ILE A 219 8.75 2.05 -4.34
CA ILE A 219 10.14 2.44 -4.59
C ILE A 219 10.31 3.95 -4.39
N LEU A 220 9.45 4.75 -5.02
CA LEU A 220 9.58 6.20 -5.01
C LEU A 220 9.27 6.83 -3.64
N GLY A 221 8.35 6.24 -2.87
CA GLY A 221 7.90 6.79 -1.58
C GLY A 221 9.05 7.09 -0.60
N PRO A 222 9.87 6.11 -0.22
CA PRO A 222 11.01 6.34 0.68
C PRO A 222 12.06 7.28 0.09
N SER A 223 12.34 7.20 -1.21
CA SER A 223 13.32 8.07 -1.87
C SER A 223 12.91 9.54 -1.84
N VAL A 224 11.66 9.84 -2.20
CA VAL A 224 11.09 11.20 -2.12
C VAL A 224 11.03 11.67 -0.67
N GLY A 225 10.58 10.80 0.24
CA GLY A 225 10.57 11.08 1.68
C GLY A 225 11.96 11.43 2.23
N GLY A 226 13.00 10.73 1.79
CA GLY A 226 14.39 11.00 2.18
C GLY A 226 14.89 12.36 1.75
N LEU A 227 14.59 12.77 0.52
CA LEU A 227 14.92 14.11 0.03
C LEU A 227 14.22 15.21 0.83
N ILE A 228 12.92 15.02 1.12
CA ILE A 228 12.15 15.95 1.93
C ILE A 228 12.69 16.00 3.37
N ALA A 229 12.98 14.85 3.97
CA ALA A 229 13.52 14.76 5.31
C ALA A 229 14.89 15.44 5.43
N HIS A 230 15.74 15.30 4.42
CA HIS A 230 17.04 15.96 4.37
C HIS A 230 16.91 17.49 4.32
N ALA A 231 15.96 18.00 3.54
CA ALA A 231 15.78 19.44 3.36
C ALA A 231 15.00 20.13 4.50
N THR A 232 14.06 19.41 5.14
CA THR A 232 13.05 20.02 6.03
C THR A 232 12.88 19.32 7.38
N GLY A 233 13.63 18.24 7.61
CA GLY A 233 13.47 17.37 8.79
C GLY A 233 12.36 16.34 8.63
N ILE A 234 12.31 15.38 9.57
CA ILE A 234 11.40 14.22 9.50
C ILE A 234 9.92 14.66 9.52
N GLY A 235 9.58 15.68 10.32
CA GLY A 235 8.22 16.22 10.37
C GLY A 235 7.75 16.77 9.02
N GLY A 236 8.67 17.35 8.23
CA GLY A 236 8.38 17.86 6.89
C GLY A 236 7.91 16.78 5.91
N VAL A 237 8.30 15.52 6.09
CA VAL A 237 7.83 14.40 5.25
C VAL A 237 6.32 14.23 5.35
N PHE A 238 5.76 14.38 6.55
CA PHE A 238 4.33 14.22 6.80
C PHE A 238 3.50 15.41 6.32
N VAL A 239 4.10 16.60 6.23
CA VAL A 239 3.41 17.81 5.76
C VAL A 239 3.63 18.01 4.26
N ILE A 240 4.88 18.26 3.86
CA ILE A 240 5.27 18.58 2.49
C ILE A 240 5.09 17.36 1.59
N GLY A 241 5.46 16.16 2.07
CA GLY A 241 5.27 14.94 1.30
C GLY A 241 3.79 14.63 1.05
N SER A 242 2.95 14.77 2.08
CA SER A 242 1.50 14.55 1.98
C SER A 242 0.83 15.60 1.08
N LEU A 243 1.17 16.88 1.23
CA LEU A 243 0.65 17.97 0.39
C LEU A 243 1.12 17.81 -1.06
N GLY A 244 2.41 17.60 -1.27
CA GLY A 244 3.01 17.41 -2.59
C GLY A 244 2.43 16.20 -3.32
N SER A 245 2.27 15.07 -2.64
CA SER A 245 1.62 13.88 -3.18
C SER A 245 0.17 14.17 -3.61
N THR A 246 -0.59 14.88 -2.78
CA THR A 246 -1.98 15.26 -3.07
C THR A 246 -2.07 16.20 -4.28
N VAL A 247 -1.23 17.23 -4.34
CA VAL A 247 -1.20 18.19 -5.46
C VAL A 247 -0.82 17.48 -6.76
N LEU A 248 0.25 16.68 -6.75
CA LEU A 248 0.69 15.93 -7.93
C LEU A 248 -0.36 14.92 -8.38
N PHE A 249 -1.01 14.23 -7.45
CA PHE A 249 -2.12 13.32 -7.74
C PHE A 249 -3.24 14.01 -8.53
N PHE A 250 -3.69 15.18 -8.06
CA PHE A 250 -4.73 15.93 -8.77
C PHE A 250 -4.27 16.48 -10.11
N LEU A 251 -3.03 16.97 -10.21
CA LEU A 251 -2.46 17.45 -11.47
C LEU A 251 -2.38 16.34 -12.52
N VAL A 252 -1.96 15.14 -12.12
CA VAL A 252 -1.88 13.98 -13.01
C VAL A 252 -3.28 13.52 -13.42
N ILE A 253 -4.24 13.40 -12.49
CA ILE A 253 -5.62 13.06 -12.87
C ILE A 253 -6.23 14.10 -13.81
N TRP A 254 -6.02 15.38 -13.54
CA TRP A 254 -6.50 16.46 -14.40
C TRP A 254 -5.93 16.35 -15.81
N ARG A 255 -4.62 16.10 -15.95
CA ARG A 255 -3.96 15.85 -17.24
C ARG A 255 -4.56 14.64 -17.97
N VAL A 256 -4.74 13.51 -17.28
CA VAL A 256 -5.33 12.29 -17.86
C VAL A 256 -6.75 12.54 -18.37
N ARG A 257 -7.60 13.21 -17.57
CA ARG A 257 -8.97 13.55 -17.98
C ARG A 257 -9.02 14.50 -19.17
N ARG A 258 -8.11 15.48 -19.21
CA ARG A 258 -8.03 16.44 -20.33
C ARG A 258 -7.71 15.74 -21.66
N MET A 259 -6.72 14.85 -21.67
CA MET A 259 -6.34 14.11 -22.89
C MET A 259 -7.51 13.26 -23.42
N HIS A 260 -8.29 12.65 -22.52
CA HIS A 260 -9.47 11.89 -22.91
C HIS A 260 -10.59 12.76 -23.52
N HIS A 261 -10.81 13.96 -22.98
CA HIS A 261 -11.78 14.90 -23.55
C HIS A 261 -11.37 15.42 -24.93
N GLU A 262 -10.07 15.55 -25.19
CA GLU A 262 -9.56 15.96 -26.50
C GLU A 262 -9.70 14.83 -27.54
N GLN A 263 -9.49 13.56 -27.16
CA GLN A 263 -9.66 12.40 -28.05
C GLN A 263 -11.13 12.09 -28.41
N SER A 264 -12.09 12.41 -27.55
CA SER A 264 -13.52 12.18 -27.82
C SER A 264 -14.18 13.27 -28.68
N ARG A 265 -13.46 14.35 -28.99
CA ARG A 265 -13.92 15.45 -29.87
C ARG A 265 -13.41 15.33 -31.31
N VAL A 266 -12.47 14.43 -31.58
CA VAL A 266 -11.88 14.16 -32.90
C VAL A 266 -12.56 12.92 -33.49
#